data_AF-A0A3N5GL76-F1
#
_entry.id   AF-A0A3N5GL76-F1
#
_cell.length_a   1.000
_cell.length_b   1.000
_cell.length_c   1.000
_cell.angle_alpha   90.00
_cell.angle_beta   90.00
_cell.angle_gamma   90.00
#
_symmetry.space_group_name_H-M   'P 1'
#
loop_
_entity.id
_entity.type
_entity.pdbx_description
1 polymer ?
#
loop_
_entity_poly.entity_id
_entity_poly.type
_entity_poly.pdbx_seq_one_letter_code
_entity_poly.pdbx_strand_id
1 'polypeptide(L)'
;MSTSVSLRRSLRKIQTFRLLPRRDLETIIERMIYKEYKPGEVLWRTSAQTDFLGIIQRGDIVVEYRVNGSVIRSVKLSAGDFMLPRNLKGANTHSTVLTRAVTDVRLCVLRMDQIDILRSKWSGADISLSQKIRYDQSLTWKMLWIAIVVCSIMFLSWNDMIRVASGILYSISDNASQSTYDDQRALELLKYAESIDPEAVFAHNREGYLWFQRKILPKAKEAFEQALEIDQVNGPVLNNLSVMYFATDQVSQAMAYQQRAVQNDPDSALVKYNMGVVLMKQNYNIDALREFKEASFINPTWALPYIQQGFLYTQAGDYVKSEDAARKAIKIDFTQKPAHLILAIALYNQDKSREALKTVEYILRIDPEDRISRFYMARILSDLGEFDAALLTLKRLLKSTTDPGQISRITAEIEAIHRFLKSLPPGAR
;
A
#
# COMPACT_ATOMS: atom_id res chain seq x y z
N MET A 1 -34.54 -22.87 9.18
CA MET A 1 -34.22 -23.79 8.05
C MET A 1 -34.70 -23.14 6.77
N SER A 2 -33.81 -22.81 5.83
CA SER A 2 -34.22 -22.37 4.49
C SER A 2 -33.05 -22.50 3.51
N THR A 3 -33.07 -23.62 2.80
CA THR A 3 -32.41 -23.91 1.52
C THR A 3 -30.89 -23.79 1.43
N SER A 4 -30.17 -24.88 1.73
CA SER A 4 -28.86 -25.06 1.13
C SER A 4 -29.07 -25.22 -0.39
N VAL A 5 -28.46 -24.33 -1.18
CA VAL A 5 -28.56 -24.43 -2.64
C VAL A 5 -27.64 -25.55 -3.11
N SER A 6 -28.13 -26.44 -3.98
CA SER A 6 -27.32 -27.51 -4.55
C SER A 6 -26.13 -26.92 -5.31
N LEU A 7 -24.90 -27.25 -4.90
CA LEU A 7 -23.66 -26.79 -5.54
C LEU A 7 -23.64 -27.09 -7.05
N ARG A 8 -24.22 -28.24 -7.46
CA ARG A 8 -24.39 -28.60 -8.88
C ARG A 8 -25.20 -27.57 -9.65
N ARG A 9 -26.29 -27.06 -9.05
CA ARG A 9 -27.16 -26.06 -9.68
C ARG A 9 -26.42 -24.73 -9.85
N SER A 10 -25.64 -24.33 -8.84
CA SER A 10 -24.82 -23.12 -8.89
C SER A 10 -23.68 -23.24 -9.91
N LEU A 11 -22.97 -24.37 -9.95
CA LEU A 11 -21.91 -24.63 -10.93
C LEU A 11 -22.46 -24.55 -12.37
N ARG A 12 -23.64 -25.12 -12.63
CA ARG A 12 -24.26 -25.06 -13.98
C ARG A 12 -24.65 -23.66 -14.45
N LYS A 13 -24.73 -22.66 -13.55
CA LYS A 13 -24.91 -21.26 -13.96
C LYS A 13 -23.68 -20.74 -14.72
N ILE A 14 -22.48 -21.26 -14.41
CA ILE A 14 -21.21 -20.87 -15.02
C ILE A 14 -21.05 -21.61 -16.35
N GLN A 15 -20.77 -20.87 -17.42
CA GLN A 15 -20.68 -21.41 -18.78
C GLN A 15 -19.72 -22.61 -18.89
N THR A 16 -18.56 -22.52 -18.23
CA THR A 16 -17.52 -23.56 -18.18
C THR A 16 -18.03 -24.90 -17.65
N PHE A 17 -18.90 -24.90 -16.63
CA PHE A 17 -19.36 -26.14 -15.97
C PHE A 17 -20.75 -26.58 -16.43
N ARG A 18 -21.42 -25.79 -17.28
CA ARG A 18 -22.80 -26.03 -17.72
C ARG A 18 -22.95 -27.36 -18.47
N LEU A 19 -21.96 -27.70 -19.31
CA LEU A 19 -21.98 -28.87 -20.18
C LEU A 19 -21.19 -30.06 -19.64
N LEU A 20 -20.57 -29.94 -18.46
CA LEU A 20 -19.80 -31.04 -17.89
C LEU A 20 -20.71 -32.21 -17.50
N PRO A 21 -20.28 -33.47 -17.77
CA PRO A 21 -20.93 -34.66 -17.25
C PRO A 21 -21.09 -34.61 -15.74
N ARG A 22 -22.16 -35.24 -15.23
CA ARG A 22 -22.46 -35.26 -13.80
C ARG A 22 -21.28 -35.79 -12.98
N ARG A 23 -20.60 -36.83 -13.46
CA ARG A 23 -19.43 -37.44 -12.81
C ARG A 23 -18.32 -36.42 -12.54
N ASP A 24 -18.00 -35.59 -13.54
CA ASP A 24 -16.93 -34.60 -13.44
C ASP A 24 -17.31 -33.45 -12.50
N LEU A 25 -18.60 -33.07 -12.49
CA LEU A 25 -19.11 -32.09 -11.53
C LEU A 25 -19.00 -32.59 -10.08
N GLU A 26 -19.26 -33.88 -9.81
CA GLU A 26 -19.08 -34.43 -8.45
C GLU A 26 -17.59 -34.40 -8.05
N THR A 27 -16.67 -34.77 -8.95
CA THR A 27 -15.23 -34.71 -8.68
C THR A 27 -14.74 -33.29 -8.38
N ILE A 28 -15.33 -32.28 -9.03
CA ILE A 28 -15.07 -30.87 -8.70
C ILE A 28 -15.58 -30.53 -7.30
N ILE A 29 -16.83 -30.92 -6.98
CA ILE A 29 -17.47 -30.65 -5.69
C ILE A 29 -16.68 -31.28 -4.54
N GLU A 30 -16.19 -32.51 -4.71
CA GLU A 30 -15.37 -33.23 -3.72
C GLU A 30 -14.06 -32.50 -3.38
N ARG A 31 -13.55 -31.67 -4.29
CA ARG A 31 -12.33 -30.87 -4.09
C ARG A 31 -12.58 -29.46 -3.56
N MET A 32 -13.84 -29.04 -3.43
CA MET A 32 -14.15 -27.73 -2.89
C MET A 32 -14.04 -27.74 -1.37
N ILE A 33 -13.54 -26.65 -0.80
CA ILE A 33 -13.37 -26.48 0.65
C ILE A 33 -14.47 -25.55 1.17
N TYR A 34 -15.03 -25.89 2.33
CA TYR A 34 -16.01 -25.03 2.99
C TYR A 34 -15.32 -24.03 3.91
N LYS A 35 -15.81 -22.80 3.87
CA LYS A 35 -15.45 -21.74 4.81
C LYS A 35 -16.71 -21.10 5.36
N GLU A 36 -16.71 -20.84 6.66
CA GLU A 36 -17.79 -20.18 7.35
C GLU A 36 -17.32 -18.79 7.77
N TYR A 37 -18.22 -17.82 7.63
CA TYR A 37 -17.97 -16.42 7.95
C TYR A 37 -19.13 -15.87 8.76
N LYS A 38 -18.79 -15.14 9.81
CA LYS A 38 -19.76 -14.40 10.63
C LYS A 38 -20.07 -13.03 10.00
N PRO A 39 -21.23 -12.41 10.33
CA PRO A 39 -21.55 -11.06 9.88
C PRO A 39 -20.41 -10.07 10.17
N GLY A 40 -20.05 -9.26 9.17
CA GLY A 40 -18.97 -8.28 9.23
C GLY A 40 -17.58 -8.81 8.86
N GLU A 41 -17.36 -10.13 8.85
CA GLU A 41 -16.07 -10.70 8.48
C GLU A 41 -15.76 -10.46 7.00
N VAL A 42 -14.47 -10.29 6.70
CA VAL A 42 -13.98 -10.08 5.34
C VAL A 42 -13.70 -11.43 4.70
N LEU A 43 -14.42 -11.74 3.62
CA LEU A 43 -14.25 -12.98 2.87
C LEU A 43 -13.11 -12.87 1.87
N TRP A 44 -12.96 -11.71 1.23
CA TRP A 44 -12.08 -11.55 0.09
C TRP A 44 -11.58 -10.11 -0.10
N ARG A 45 -10.31 -9.99 -0.55
CA ARG A 45 -9.61 -8.75 -0.92
C ARG A 45 -8.80 -8.99 -2.20
N THR A 46 -8.95 -8.15 -3.22
CA THR A 46 -8.36 -8.38 -4.56
C THR A 46 -6.84 -8.33 -4.60
N SER A 47 -6.18 -7.65 -3.66
CA SER A 47 -4.72 -7.55 -3.62
C SER A 47 -4.01 -8.85 -3.21
N ALA A 48 -4.73 -9.86 -2.71
CA ALA A 48 -4.13 -11.03 -2.09
C ALA A 48 -4.47 -12.40 -2.73
N GLN A 49 -5.54 -12.54 -3.52
CA GLN A 49 -5.96 -13.85 -4.03
C GLN A 49 -6.62 -13.76 -5.40
N THR A 50 -5.90 -14.16 -6.45
CA THR A 50 -6.37 -14.16 -7.85
C THR A 50 -6.93 -15.51 -8.32
N ASP A 51 -6.81 -16.57 -7.51
CA ASP A 51 -6.84 -17.94 -8.03
C ASP A 51 -7.85 -18.86 -7.30
N PHE A 52 -9.11 -18.43 -7.12
CA PHE A 52 -10.17 -19.35 -6.68
C PHE A 52 -11.58 -18.98 -7.19
N LEU A 53 -12.43 -19.98 -7.39
CA LEU A 53 -13.88 -19.86 -7.59
C LEU A 53 -14.59 -19.98 -6.24
N GLY A 54 -15.46 -19.02 -5.90
CA GLY A 54 -16.30 -19.07 -4.70
C GLY A 54 -17.78 -19.23 -5.05
N ILE A 55 -18.50 -20.12 -4.36
CA ILE A 55 -19.96 -20.29 -4.48
C ILE A 55 -20.59 -20.10 -3.11
N ILE A 56 -21.59 -19.22 -3.02
CA ILE A 56 -22.31 -18.94 -1.77
C ILE A 56 -23.32 -20.06 -1.57
N GLN A 57 -23.12 -20.92 -0.58
CA GLN A 57 -24.05 -22.01 -0.28
C GLN A 57 -25.22 -21.53 0.60
N ARG A 58 -24.93 -20.59 1.50
CA ARG A 58 -25.88 -19.97 2.43
C ARG A 58 -25.39 -18.58 2.81
N GLY A 59 -26.33 -17.67 3.08
CA GLY A 59 -26.06 -16.31 3.55
C GLY A 59 -25.97 -15.30 2.42
N ASP A 60 -25.72 -14.06 2.82
CA ASP A 60 -25.62 -12.89 1.96
C ASP A 60 -24.25 -12.25 2.16
N ILE A 61 -23.65 -11.80 1.05
CA ILE A 61 -22.41 -11.04 1.06
C ILE A 61 -22.61 -9.74 0.29
N VAL A 62 -21.77 -8.75 0.61
CA VAL A 62 -21.68 -7.51 -0.14
C VAL A 62 -20.27 -7.38 -0.70
N VAL A 63 -20.19 -7.11 -1.99
CA VAL A 63 -18.97 -6.90 -2.76
C VAL A 63 -18.87 -5.41 -3.08
N GLU A 64 -17.91 -4.73 -2.46
CA GLU A 64 -17.66 -3.31 -2.65
C GLU A 64 -16.42 -3.08 -3.49
N TYR A 65 -16.56 -2.29 -4.54
CA TYR A 65 -15.46 -1.81 -5.37
C TYR A 65 -15.03 -0.44 -4.85
N ARG A 66 -13.81 -0.35 -4.35
CA ARG A 66 -13.25 0.85 -3.73
C ARG A 66 -12.09 1.39 -4.57
N VAL A 67 -11.94 2.71 -4.64
CA VAL A 67 -10.73 3.38 -5.16
C VAL A 67 -10.32 4.42 -4.14
N ASN A 68 -9.05 4.40 -3.73
CA ASN A 68 -8.51 5.32 -2.71
C ASN A 68 -9.33 5.36 -1.41
N GLY A 69 -9.93 4.23 -1.00
CA GLY A 69 -10.74 4.11 0.23
C GLY A 69 -12.24 4.35 0.04
N SER A 70 -12.66 5.07 -1.00
CA SER A 70 -14.08 5.37 -1.24
C SER A 70 -14.78 4.24 -2.02
N VAL A 71 -15.99 3.86 -1.59
CA VAL A 71 -16.83 2.87 -2.28
C VAL A 71 -17.46 3.51 -3.52
N ILE A 72 -17.14 2.99 -4.70
CA ILE A 72 -17.70 3.46 -5.99
C ILE A 72 -18.89 2.59 -6.42
N ARG A 73 -18.87 1.30 -6.06
CA ARG A 73 -19.94 0.36 -6.41
C ARG A 73 -20.09 -0.68 -5.32
N SER A 74 -21.33 -1.03 -4.99
CA SER A 74 -21.65 -2.12 -4.08
C SER A 74 -22.59 -3.11 -4.79
N VAL A 75 -22.32 -4.40 -4.66
CA VAL A 75 -23.13 -5.49 -5.24
C VAL A 75 -23.43 -6.49 -4.14
N LYS A 76 -24.71 -6.70 -3.85
CA LYS A 76 -25.15 -7.76 -2.95
C LYS A 76 -25.25 -9.08 -3.71
N LEU A 77 -24.66 -10.14 -3.17
CA LEU A 77 -24.76 -11.51 -3.68
C LEU A 77 -25.36 -12.41 -2.61
N SER A 78 -26.18 -13.37 -3.03
CA SER A 78 -26.94 -14.22 -2.13
C SER A 78 -26.67 -15.71 -2.40
N ALA A 79 -27.26 -16.58 -1.58
CA ALA A 79 -27.14 -18.03 -1.73
C ALA A 79 -27.45 -18.50 -3.16
N GLY A 80 -26.52 -19.27 -3.74
CA GLY A 80 -26.58 -19.76 -5.10
C GLY A 80 -25.87 -18.90 -6.14
N ASP A 81 -25.38 -17.71 -5.77
CA ASP A 81 -24.51 -16.90 -6.61
C ASP A 81 -23.04 -17.32 -6.47
N PHE A 82 -22.21 -16.87 -7.39
CA PHE A 82 -20.80 -17.23 -7.48
C PHE A 82 -19.91 -16.01 -7.71
N MET A 83 -18.65 -16.13 -7.32
CA MET A 83 -17.62 -15.11 -7.49
C MET A 83 -16.48 -15.65 -8.34
N LEU A 84 -16.07 -14.88 -9.35
CA LEU A 84 -14.91 -15.16 -10.21
C LEU A 84 -13.88 -14.02 -10.09
N PRO A 85 -12.59 -14.31 -9.83
CA PRO A 85 -11.55 -13.29 -9.64
C PRO A 85 -11.39 -12.33 -10.82
N ARG A 86 -11.61 -12.80 -12.06
CA ARG A 86 -11.47 -11.97 -13.27
C ARG A 86 -12.64 -11.01 -13.50
N ASN A 87 -13.83 -11.29 -12.95
CA ASN A 87 -14.98 -10.37 -13.01
C ASN A 87 -14.88 -9.25 -11.96
N LEU A 88 -13.87 -9.31 -11.09
CA LEU A 88 -13.67 -8.41 -9.96
C LEU A 88 -12.41 -7.54 -10.15
N LYS A 89 -11.71 -7.64 -11.29
CA LYS A 89 -10.74 -6.61 -11.68
C LYS A 89 -11.51 -5.39 -12.16
N GLY A 90 -11.48 -4.31 -11.39
CA GLY A 90 -11.82 -3.00 -11.94
C GLY A 90 -10.87 -2.70 -13.10
N ALA A 91 -11.35 -1.93 -14.08
CA ALA A 91 -10.54 -1.55 -15.25
C ALA A 91 -9.26 -0.76 -14.89
N ASN A 92 -9.13 -0.30 -13.64
CA ASN A 92 -8.06 0.57 -13.17
C ASN A 92 -7.22 -0.09 -12.07
N THR A 93 -5.90 0.13 -12.13
CA THR A 93 -4.83 -0.42 -11.26
C THR A 93 -4.92 -0.05 -9.76
N HIS A 94 -5.83 0.86 -9.39
CA HIS A 94 -5.98 1.39 -8.02
C HIS A 94 -7.31 1.00 -7.35
N SER A 95 -8.00 -0.01 -7.90
CA SER A 95 -9.28 -0.47 -7.37
C SER A 95 -9.11 -1.69 -6.45
N THR A 96 -9.59 -1.57 -5.22
CA THR A 96 -9.66 -2.66 -4.24
C THR A 96 -11.08 -3.18 -4.20
N VAL A 97 -11.30 -4.46 -4.45
CA VAL A 97 -12.60 -5.09 -4.18
C VAL A 97 -12.56 -5.77 -2.82
N LEU A 98 -13.49 -5.36 -1.96
CA LEU A 98 -13.67 -5.86 -0.61
C LEU A 98 -14.99 -6.63 -0.55
N THR A 99 -14.96 -7.84 -0.02
CA THR A 99 -16.18 -8.65 0.17
C THR A 99 -16.40 -8.94 1.63
N ARG A 100 -17.57 -8.59 2.16
CA ARG A 100 -17.96 -8.79 3.56
C ARG A 100 -19.22 -9.63 3.69
N ALA A 101 -19.29 -10.40 4.76
CA ALA A 101 -20.48 -11.16 5.13
C ALA A 101 -21.53 -10.21 5.70
N VAL A 102 -22.75 -10.26 5.19
CA VAL A 102 -23.90 -9.52 5.76
C VAL A 102 -24.61 -10.38 6.80
N THR A 103 -24.65 -11.70 6.58
CA THR A 103 -25.24 -12.69 7.47
C THR A 103 -24.22 -13.81 7.74
N ASP A 104 -24.60 -14.84 8.49
CA ASP A 104 -23.78 -16.06 8.56
C ASP A 104 -23.66 -16.70 7.18
N VAL A 105 -22.46 -16.66 6.62
CA VAL A 105 -22.19 -17.10 5.25
C VAL A 105 -21.42 -18.41 5.27
N ARG A 106 -21.91 -19.39 4.50
CA ARG A 106 -21.16 -20.60 4.15
C ARG A 106 -20.73 -20.50 2.70
N LEU A 107 -19.43 -20.37 2.48
CA LEU A 107 -18.79 -20.26 1.18
C LEU A 107 -18.12 -21.58 0.80
N CYS A 108 -18.32 -22.02 -0.43
CA CYS A 108 -17.65 -23.16 -1.01
C CYS A 108 -16.57 -22.66 -1.99
N VAL A 109 -15.31 -23.02 -1.75
CA VAL A 109 -14.14 -22.45 -2.42
C VAL A 109 -13.38 -23.53 -3.18
N LEU A 110 -13.08 -23.27 -4.45
CA LEU A 110 -12.25 -24.13 -5.29
C LEU A 110 -11.06 -23.31 -5.80
N ARG A 111 -9.83 -23.74 -5.49
CA ARG A 111 -8.63 -23.08 -6.02
C ARG A 111 -8.46 -23.37 -7.52
N MET A 112 -8.00 -22.38 -8.28
CA MET A 112 -7.89 -22.46 -9.74
C MET A 112 -6.77 -23.42 -10.20
N ASP A 113 -5.70 -23.59 -9.41
CA ASP A 113 -4.65 -24.60 -9.65
C ASP A 113 -5.23 -26.03 -9.72
N GLN A 114 -6.22 -26.33 -8.88
CA GLN A 114 -6.95 -27.59 -8.90
C GLN A 114 -7.80 -27.74 -10.17
N ILE A 115 -8.32 -26.64 -10.73
CA ILE A 115 -9.11 -26.65 -11.97
C ILE A 115 -8.22 -26.97 -13.16
N ASP A 116 -7.03 -26.39 -13.24
CA ASP A 116 -6.08 -26.67 -14.33
C ASP A 116 -5.60 -28.14 -14.30
N ILE A 117 -5.41 -28.71 -13.10
CA ILE A 117 -5.11 -30.15 -12.93
C ILE A 117 -6.28 -31.02 -13.42
N LEU A 118 -7.53 -30.65 -13.10
CA LEU A 118 -8.71 -31.37 -13.55
C LEU A 118 -8.94 -31.24 -15.07
N ARG A 119 -8.57 -30.08 -15.64
CA ARG A 119 -8.68 -29.79 -17.07
C ARG A 119 -7.90 -30.76 -17.94
N SER A 120 -6.73 -31.20 -17.47
CA SER A 120 -5.90 -32.22 -18.14
C SER A 120 -6.58 -33.59 -18.25
N LYS A 121 -7.63 -33.84 -17.46
CA LYS A 121 -8.38 -35.12 -17.40
C LYS A 121 -9.73 -35.07 -18.11
N TRP A 122 -10.18 -33.90 -18.58
CA TRP A 122 -11.45 -33.76 -19.27
C TRP A 122 -11.27 -34.01 -20.77
N SER A 123 -11.94 -35.05 -21.29
CA SER A 123 -11.92 -35.37 -22.71
C SER A 123 -12.75 -34.34 -23.50
N GLY A 124 -12.08 -33.51 -24.31
CA GLY A 124 -12.68 -32.94 -25.52
C GLY A 124 -13.52 -31.66 -25.39
N ALA A 125 -13.33 -30.85 -24.34
CA ALA A 125 -13.99 -29.54 -24.27
C ALA A 125 -12.95 -28.41 -24.29
N ASP A 126 -12.84 -27.72 -25.43
CA ASP A 126 -12.02 -26.53 -25.60
C ASP A 126 -12.71 -25.34 -24.89
N ILE A 127 -12.62 -25.33 -23.56
CA ILE A 127 -13.37 -24.39 -22.72
C ILE A 127 -12.50 -23.16 -22.48
N SER A 128 -12.67 -22.13 -23.28
CA SER A 128 -12.14 -20.79 -22.98
C SER A 128 -13.05 -20.10 -21.95
N LEU A 129 -12.50 -19.65 -20.81
CA LEU A 129 -13.20 -18.82 -19.82
C LEU A 129 -13.47 -17.37 -20.29
N SER A 130 -13.50 -17.13 -21.61
CA SER A 130 -13.82 -15.84 -22.22
C SER A 130 -15.31 -15.78 -22.57
N GLN A 131 -16.09 -15.06 -21.76
CA GLN A 131 -17.39 -14.57 -22.24
C GLN A 131 -17.14 -13.43 -23.24
N LYS A 132 -17.32 -13.70 -24.54
CA LYS A 132 -17.64 -12.67 -25.53
C LYS A 132 -19.08 -12.23 -25.30
N ILE A 133 -19.29 -11.01 -24.81
CA ILE A 133 -20.62 -10.41 -24.66
C ILE A 133 -21.21 -10.21 -26.07
N ARG A 134 -22.30 -10.90 -26.41
CA ARG A 134 -23.15 -10.56 -27.57
C ARG A 134 -24.09 -9.44 -27.14
N TYR A 135 -23.91 -8.25 -27.72
CA TYR A 135 -24.76 -7.09 -27.51
C TYR A 135 -26.09 -7.23 -28.28
N ASP A 136 -27.21 -7.07 -27.57
CA ASP A 136 -28.56 -6.95 -28.14
C ASP A 136 -28.73 -5.51 -28.69
N GLN A 137 -29.01 -5.38 -30.00
CA GLN A 137 -29.10 -4.10 -30.70
C GLN A 137 -30.31 -3.24 -30.30
N SER A 138 -31.26 -3.77 -29.52
CA SER A 138 -32.38 -2.98 -28.98
C SER A 138 -32.00 -2.20 -27.72
N LEU A 139 -31.04 -2.71 -26.95
CA LEU A 139 -30.54 -2.08 -25.74
C LEU A 139 -29.57 -0.94 -26.05
N THR A 140 -28.90 -0.99 -27.21
CA THR A 140 -27.93 0.03 -27.62
C THR A 140 -28.56 1.39 -27.82
N TRP A 141 -29.78 1.49 -28.36
CA TRP A 141 -30.42 2.80 -28.57
C TRP A 141 -30.86 3.47 -27.26
N LYS A 142 -31.36 2.69 -26.29
CA LYS A 142 -31.69 3.21 -24.94
C LYS A 142 -30.43 3.57 -24.16
N MET A 143 -29.39 2.75 -24.26
CA MET A 143 -28.08 3.05 -23.67
C MET A 143 -27.40 4.24 -24.34
N LEU A 144 -27.57 4.45 -25.65
CA LEU A 144 -27.05 5.60 -26.39
C LEU A 144 -27.77 6.88 -25.94
N TRP A 145 -29.08 6.83 -25.72
CA TRP A 145 -29.85 7.98 -25.24
C TRP A 145 -29.50 8.34 -23.79
N ILE A 146 -29.38 7.33 -22.91
CA ILE A 146 -28.90 7.52 -21.53
C ILE A 146 -27.44 8.00 -21.54
N ALA A 147 -26.59 7.47 -22.42
CA ALA A 147 -25.22 7.93 -22.58
C ALA A 147 -25.15 9.36 -23.12
N ILE A 148 -26.06 9.80 -23.99
CA ILE A 148 -26.12 11.19 -24.45
C ILE A 148 -26.54 12.10 -23.29
N VAL A 149 -27.58 11.75 -22.53
CA VAL A 149 -28.02 12.55 -21.38
C VAL A 149 -26.96 12.59 -20.28
N VAL A 150 -26.35 11.44 -19.96
CA VAL A 150 -25.24 11.34 -19.00
C VAL A 150 -24.01 12.06 -19.55
N CYS A 151 -23.68 11.98 -20.84
CA CYS A 151 -22.60 12.75 -21.45
C CYS A 151 -22.90 14.23 -21.53
N SER A 152 -24.16 14.69 -21.61
CA SER A 152 -24.51 16.11 -21.57
C SER A 152 -24.45 16.67 -20.15
N ILE A 153 -24.93 15.90 -19.16
CA ILE A 153 -24.78 16.23 -17.72
C ILE A 153 -23.31 16.17 -17.32
N MET A 154 -22.58 15.17 -17.80
CA MET A 154 -21.14 15.08 -17.65
C MET A 154 -20.45 16.19 -18.44
N PHE A 155 -20.84 16.62 -19.64
CA PHE A 155 -20.15 17.73 -20.32
C PHE A 155 -20.30 19.06 -19.57
N LEU A 156 -21.45 19.27 -18.93
CA LEU A 156 -21.67 20.39 -18.01
C LEU A 156 -20.78 20.24 -16.76
N SER A 157 -20.77 19.07 -16.11
CA SER A 157 -19.95 18.82 -14.92
C SER A 157 -18.46 18.59 -15.21
N TRP A 158 -18.07 18.30 -16.44
CA TRP A 158 -16.72 17.96 -16.90
C TRP A 158 -16.02 19.22 -17.37
N ASN A 159 -16.74 20.23 -17.85
CA ASN A 159 -16.18 21.58 -17.95
C ASN A 159 -15.90 22.18 -16.55
N ASP A 160 -16.75 21.91 -15.56
CA ASP A 160 -16.51 22.33 -14.17
C ASP A 160 -15.41 21.48 -13.49
N MET A 161 -15.41 20.16 -13.71
CA MET A 161 -14.37 19.26 -13.23
C MET A 161 -13.04 19.47 -13.95
N ILE A 162 -13.01 19.84 -15.24
CA ILE A 162 -11.78 20.24 -15.94
C ILE A 162 -11.31 21.59 -15.41
N ARG A 163 -12.17 22.56 -15.08
CA ARG A 163 -11.75 23.81 -14.44
C ARG A 163 -11.13 23.58 -13.06
N VAL A 164 -11.70 22.68 -12.26
CA VAL A 164 -11.20 22.31 -10.94
C VAL A 164 -9.95 21.41 -11.04
N ALA A 165 -9.95 20.42 -11.92
CA ALA A 165 -8.83 19.50 -12.12
C ALA A 165 -7.67 20.15 -12.90
N SER A 166 -7.90 21.11 -13.80
CA SER A 166 -6.85 21.89 -14.46
C SER A 166 -6.21 22.88 -13.49
N GLY A 167 -6.95 23.38 -12.48
CA GLY A 167 -6.36 24.10 -11.36
C GLY A 167 -5.51 23.19 -10.45
N ILE A 168 -5.98 21.97 -10.18
CA ILE A 168 -5.30 20.99 -9.31
C ILE A 168 -4.12 20.28 -10.00
N LEU A 169 -4.12 20.10 -11.32
CA LEU A 169 -3.00 19.48 -12.05
C LEU A 169 -1.85 20.45 -12.33
N TYR A 170 -2.13 21.75 -12.50
CA TYR A 170 -1.09 22.75 -12.77
C TYR A 170 -0.26 23.08 -11.50
N SER A 171 -0.79 22.79 -10.31
CA SER A 171 -0.15 23.07 -9.00
C SER A 171 0.86 22.00 -8.55
N ILE A 172 1.00 20.90 -9.29
CA ILE A 172 1.91 19.79 -8.96
C ILE A 172 3.30 20.00 -9.60
N SER A 173 3.48 20.98 -10.47
CA SER A 173 4.78 21.32 -11.07
C SER A 173 5.13 22.82 -10.92
N ASP A 174 6.16 23.07 -10.11
CA ASP A 174 6.99 24.29 -9.99
C ASP A 174 6.68 25.42 -8.98
N ASN A 175 7.73 25.66 -8.17
CA ASN A 175 8.25 26.82 -7.44
C ASN A 175 7.42 27.71 -6.49
N ALA A 176 8.04 27.93 -5.32
CA ALA A 176 7.54 28.49 -4.05
C ALA A 176 6.94 29.92 -4.07
N SER A 177 6.94 30.63 -5.20
CA SER A 177 6.25 31.92 -5.36
C SER A 177 4.87 31.78 -5.99
N GLN A 178 4.61 30.69 -6.74
CA GLN A 178 3.28 30.34 -7.25
C GLN A 178 2.41 29.62 -6.20
N SER A 179 3.01 28.89 -5.26
CA SER A 179 2.23 28.13 -4.26
C SER A 179 1.38 29.03 -3.36
N THR A 180 1.87 30.21 -2.97
CA THR A 180 1.11 31.11 -2.10
C THR A 180 -0.13 31.69 -2.80
N TYR A 181 -0.04 31.93 -4.11
CA TYR A 181 -1.13 32.43 -4.97
C TYR A 181 -2.16 31.33 -5.25
N ASP A 182 -1.70 30.11 -5.54
CA ASP A 182 -2.57 28.97 -5.84
C ASP A 182 -3.30 28.46 -4.59
N ASP A 183 -2.64 28.49 -3.43
CA ASP A 183 -3.25 28.15 -2.14
C ASP A 183 -4.36 29.13 -1.74
N GLN A 184 -4.19 30.43 -2.01
CA GLN A 184 -5.22 31.43 -1.67
C GLN A 184 -6.46 31.23 -2.55
N ARG A 185 -6.24 30.94 -3.84
CA ARG A 185 -7.30 30.54 -4.75
C ARG A 185 -7.94 29.21 -4.34
N ALA A 186 -7.15 28.25 -3.85
CA ALA A 186 -7.67 26.98 -3.33
C ALA A 186 -8.59 27.22 -2.11
N LEU A 187 -8.20 28.09 -1.17
CA LEU A 187 -9.03 28.47 -0.03
C LEU A 187 -10.33 29.17 -0.47
N GLU A 188 -10.29 30.03 -1.50
CA GLU A 188 -11.50 30.66 -2.07
C GLU A 188 -12.44 29.61 -2.68
N LEU A 189 -11.90 28.62 -3.40
CA LEU A 189 -12.69 27.53 -3.98
C LEU A 189 -13.30 26.62 -2.90
N LEU A 190 -12.58 26.37 -1.80
CA LEU A 190 -13.10 25.60 -0.67
C LEU A 190 -14.24 26.33 0.04
N LYS A 191 -14.10 27.64 0.26
CA LYS A 191 -15.20 28.48 0.79
C LYS A 191 -16.41 28.52 -0.13
N TYR A 192 -16.18 28.53 -1.45
CA TYR A 192 -17.27 28.43 -2.41
C TYR A 192 -17.96 27.06 -2.33
N ALA A 193 -17.20 25.97 -2.20
CA ALA A 193 -17.75 24.64 -2.00
C ALA A 193 -18.59 24.56 -0.71
N GLU A 194 -18.12 25.13 0.40
CA GLU A 194 -18.87 25.24 1.66
C GLU A 194 -20.15 26.06 1.51
N SER A 195 -20.14 27.11 0.68
CA SER A 195 -21.35 27.91 0.42
C SER A 195 -22.42 27.15 -0.37
N ILE A 196 -22.01 26.16 -1.16
CA ILE A 196 -22.91 25.26 -1.91
C ILE A 196 -23.38 24.12 -1.01
N ASP A 197 -22.47 23.55 -0.23
CA ASP A 197 -22.70 22.40 0.63
C ASP A 197 -22.01 22.62 2.00
N PRO A 198 -22.77 23.11 3.01
CA PRO A 198 -22.24 23.29 4.36
C PRO A 198 -21.80 22.00 5.06
N GLU A 199 -22.19 20.82 4.55
CA GLU A 199 -21.80 19.50 5.09
C GLU A 199 -20.62 18.88 4.31
N ALA A 200 -19.94 19.66 3.46
CA ALA A 200 -18.80 19.22 2.68
C ALA A 200 -17.56 18.91 3.54
N VAL A 201 -17.52 17.73 4.18
CA VAL A 201 -16.40 17.23 5.01
C VAL A 201 -15.05 17.34 4.28
N PHE A 202 -15.05 17.11 2.97
CA PHE A 202 -13.83 17.19 2.16
C PHE A 202 -13.26 18.62 2.09
N ALA A 203 -14.11 19.65 2.16
CA ALA A 203 -13.69 21.05 2.05
C ALA A 203 -12.89 21.46 3.29
N HIS A 204 -13.47 21.26 4.47
CA HIS A 204 -12.81 21.47 5.75
C HIS A 204 -11.54 20.62 5.93
N ASN A 205 -11.55 19.35 5.49
CA ASN A 205 -10.36 18.50 5.50
C ASN A 205 -9.23 19.06 4.60
N ARG A 206 -9.58 19.58 3.42
CA ARG A 206 -8.60 20.18 2.50
C ARG A 206 -8.08 21.51 3.03
N GLU A 207 -8.95 22.33 3.61
CA GLU A 207 -8.55 23.57 4.27
C GLU A 207 -7.57 23.29 5.42
N GLY A 208 -7.89 22.32 6.29
CA GLY A 208 -7.01 21.90 7.37
C GLY A 208 -5.62 21.47 6.88
N TYR A 209 -5.58 20.71 5.78
CA TYR A 209 -4.34 20.29 5.15
C TYR A 209 -3.52 21.47 4.60
N LEU A 210 -4.16 22.44 3.94
CA LEU A 210 -3.49 23.65 3.44
C LEU A 210 -2.90 24.49 4.59
N TRP A 211 -3.67 24.70 5.66
CA TRP A 211 -3.17 25.40 6.84
C TRP A 211 -2.02 24.65 7.52
N PHE A 212 -2.07 23.31 7.54
CA PHE A 212 -1.00 22.48 8.08
C PHE A 212 0.29 22.62 7.26
N GLN A 213 0.22 22.59 5.92
CA GLN A 213 1.38 22.83 5.06
C GLN A 213 2.01 24.21 5.29
N ARG A 214 1.19 25.22 5.56
CA ARG A 214 1.61 26.58 5.92
C ARG A 214 2.13 26.72 7.36
N LYS A 215 2.13 25.62 8.13
CA LYS A 215 2.51 25.59 9.56
C LYS A 215 1.64 26.49 10.45
N ILE A 216 0.43 26.84 10.00
CA ILE A 216 -0.55 27.59 10.79
C ILE A 216 -1.43 26.59 11.53
N LEU A 217 -0.84 25.97 12.56
CA LEU A 217 -1.41 24.84 13.28
C LEU A 217 -2.78 25.10 13.92
N PRO A 218 -3.08 26.27 14.51
CA PRO A 218 -4.40 26.52 15.09
C PRO A 218 -5.53 26.44 14.06
N LYS A 219 -5.33 27.03 12.87
CA LYS A 219 -6.32 26.99 11.79
C LYS A 219 -6.45 25.60 11.17
N ALA A 220 -5.33 24.88 11.06
CA ALA A 220 -5.35 23.50 10.58
C ALA A 220 -6.20 22.61 11.48
N LYS A 221 -5.99 22.74 12.79
CA LYS A 221 -6.73 22.00 13.80
C LYS A 221 -8.23 22.34 13.76
N GLU A 222 -8.57 23.63 13.74
CA GLU A 222 -9.95 24.10 13.67
C GLU A 222 -10.70 23.53 12.46
N ALA A 223 -10.11 23.61 11.26
CA ALA A 223 -10.73 23.08 10.05
C ALA A 223 -10.87 21.54 10.09
N PHE A 224 -9.89 20.81 10.63
CA PHE A 224 -10.04 19.37 10.82
C PHE A 224 -11.09 19.01 11.87
N GLU A 225 -11.23 19.79 12.94
CA GLU A 225 -12.26 19.58 13.97
C GLU A 225 -13.66 19.85 13.39
N GLN A 226 -13.85 20.91 12.59
CA GLN A 226 -15.08 21.17 11.84
C GLN A 226 -15.45 19.99 10.91
N ALA A 227 -14.46 19.41 10.22
CA ALA A 227 -14.68 18.22 9.40
C ALA A 227 -15.17 17.02 10.24
N LEU A 228 -14.68 16.86 11.48
CA LEU A 228 -15.13 15.81 12.41
C LEU A 228 -16.45 16.12 13.13
N GLU A 229 -16.85 17.38 13.25
CA GLU A 229 -18.18 17.75 13.74
C GLU A 229 -19.26 17.26 12.78
N ILE A 230 -18.99 17.34 11.46
CA ILE A 230 -19.88 16.85 10.40
C ILE A 230 -19.79 15.31 10.28
N ASP A 231 -18.59 14.73 10.22
CA ASP A 231 -18.37 13.28 10.14
C ASP A 231 -17.32 12.81 11.16
N GLN A 232 -17.81 12.36 12.32
CA GLN A 232 -16.99 11.94 13.47
C GLN A 232 -16.09 10.72 13.20
N VAL A 233 -16.37 9.96 12.14
CA VAL A 233 -15.68 8.71 11.78
C VAL A 233 -14.91 8.81 10.47
N ASN A 234 -14.75 10.02 9.92
CA ASN A 234 -14.04 10.24 8.66
C ASN A 234 -12.57 9.80 8.73
N GLY A 235 -12.25 8.64 8.15
CA GLY A 235 -10.90 8.06 8.17
C GLY A 235 -9.79 9.00 7.67
N PRO A 236 -9.96 9.66 6.51
CA PRO A 236 -9.01 10.66 6.00
C PRO A 236 -8.73 11.82 6.97
N VAL A 237 -9.76 12.40 7.58
CA VAL A 237 -9.61 13.51 8.54
C VAL A 237 -8.90 13.04 9.81
N LEU A 238 -9.30 11.90 10.37
CA LEU A 238 -8.67 11.31 11.56
C LEU A 238 -7.18 11.03 11.32
N ASN A 239 -6.84 10.51 10.15
CA ASN A 239 -5.45 10.30 9.75
C ASN A 239 -4.68 11.62 9.62
N ASN A 240 -5.28 12.66 9.03
CA ASN A 240 -4.63 13.97 8.88
C ASN A 240 -4.39 14.65 10.24
N LEU A 241 -5.35 14.58 11.16
CA LEU A 241 -5.17 15.04 12.54
C LEU A 241 -4.03 14.29 13.24
N SER A 242 -3.98 12.96 13.09
CA SER A 242 -2.86 12.18 13.64
C SER A 242 -1.51 12.64 13.11
N VAL A 243 -1.40 12.82 11.79
CA VAL A 243 -0.16 13.31 11.14
C VAL A 243 0.23 14.70 11.64
N MET A 244 -0.75 15.60 11.81
CA MET A 244 -0.51 16.93 12.37
C MET A 244 0.03 16.87 13.82
N TYR A 245 -0.61 16.07 14.68
CA TYR A 245 -0.14 15.87 16.06
C TYR A 245 1.24 15.20 16.11
N PHE A 246 1.50 14.24 15.22
CA PHE A 246 2.81 13.61 15.10
C PHE A 246 3.90 14.60 14.71
N ALA A 247 3.63 15.46 13.71
CA ALA A 247 4.57 16.48 13.24
C ALA A 247 4.86 17.56 14.28
N THR A 248 4.00 17.71 15.28
CA THR A 248 4.14 18.66 16.40
C THR A 248 4.64 17.98 17.69
N ASP A 249 5.16 16.75 17.58
CA ASP A 249 5.70 15.91 18.67
C ASP A 249 4.68 15.58 19.78
N GLN A 250 3.39 15.77 19.51
CA GLN A 250 2.26 15.41 20.37
C GLN A 250 1.84 13.95 20.14
N VAL A 251 2.78 13.02 20.39
CA VAL A 251 2.67 11.61 19.97
C VAL A 251 1.47 10.89 20.60
N SER A 252 1.09 11.21 21.84
CA SER A 252 -0.08 10.58 22.49
C SER A 252 -1.40 10.92 21.80
N GLN A 253 -1.58 12.16 21.34
CA GLN A 253 -2.76 12.56 20.57
C GLN A 253 -2.72 11.95 19.17
N ALA A 254 -1.54 11.92 18.54
CA ALA A 254 -1.37 11.24 17.25
C ALA A 254 -1.82 9.77 17.33
N MET A 255 -1.44 9.06 18.40
CA MET A 255 -1.86 7.68 18.64
C MET A 255 -3.37 7.54 18.78
N ALA A 256 -4.02 8.39 19.59
CA ALA A 256 -5.46 8.33 19.80
C ALA A 256 -6.26 8.53 18.49
N TYR A 257 -5.88 9.51 17.67
CA TYR A 257 -6.51 9.74 16.38
C TYR A 257 -6.21 8.62 15.38
N GLN A 258 -5.00 8.07 15.39
CA GLN A 258 -4.63 6.99 14.49
C GLN A 258 -5.35 5.68 14.83
N GLN A 259 -5.57 5.38 16.11
CA GLN A 259 -6.39 4.25 16.54
C GLN A 259 -7.82 4.35 15.99
N ARG A 260 -8.44 5.53 16.07
CA ARG A 260 -9.75 5.79 15.47
C ARG A 260 -9.71 5.65 13.94
N ALA A 261 -8.68 6.17 13.28
CA ALA A 261 -8.50 6.03 11.84
C ALA A 261 -8.42 4.55 11.41
N VAL A 262 -7.66 3.72 12.15
CA VAL A 262 -7.55 2.27 11.90
C VAL A 262 -8.87 1.55 12.15
N GLN A 263 -9.64 1.93 13.17
CA GLN A 263 -10.95 1.34 13.44
C GLN A 263 -11.95 1.62 12.31
N ASN A 264 -11.92 2.83 11.76
CA ASN A 264 -12.85 3.26 10.72
C ASN A 264 -12.45 2.78 9.32
N ASP A 265 -11.16 2.76 9.01
CA ASP A 265 -10.63 2.27 7.74
C ASP A 265 -9.50 1.24 7.94
N PRO A 266 -9.83 0.03 8.42
CA PRO A 266 -8.84 -1.02 8.69
C PRO A 266 -8.19 -1.56 7.41
N ASP A 267 -8.75 -1.21 6.24
CA ASP A 267 -8.34 -1.69 4.93
C ASP A 267 -7.47 -0.68 4.17
N SER A 268 -7.13 0.46 4.78
CA SER A 268 -6.25 1.46 4.18
C SER A 268 -4.78 1.20 4.50
N ALA A 269 -3.99 0.95 3.44
CA ALA A 269 -2.55 0.80 3.55
C ALA A 269 -1.90 2.04 4.18
N LEU A 270 -2.36 3.24 3.80
CA LEU A 270 -1.84 4.51 4.31
C LEU A 270 -2.09 4.64 5.82
N VAL A 271 -3.29 4.32 6.28
CA VAL A 271 -3.66 4.37 7.70
C VAL A 271 -2.84 3.36 8.50
N LYS A 272 -2.64 2.14 7.98
CA LYS A 272 -1.77 1.12 8.59
C LYS A 272 -0.32 1.56 8.66
N TYR A 273 0.21 2.13 7.58
CA TYR A 273 1.56 2.67 7.55
C TYR A 273 1.76 3.79 8.58
N ASN A 274 0.84 4.76 8.63
CA ASN A 274 0.93 5.87 9.59
C ASN A 274 0.81 5.38 11.04
N MET A 275 0.00 4.35 11.31
CA MET A 275 -0.01 3.68 12.62
C MET A 275 1.35 3.08 12.96
N GLY A 276 1.99 2.39 12.01
CA GLY A 276 3.34 1.87 12.17
C GLY A 276 4.36 2.98 12.48
N VAL A 277 4.27 4.13 11.81
CA VAL A 277 5.14 5.30 12.07
C VAL A 277 4.95 5.86 13.48
N VAL A 278 3.69 6.02 13.94
CA VAL A 278 3.40 6.51 15.30
C VAL A 278 3.91 5.51 16.35
N LEU A 279 3.68 4.21 16.16
CA LEU A 279 4.19 3.15 17.05
C LEU A 279 5.71 3.13 17.12
N MET A 280 6.40 3.27 15.98
CA MET A 280 7.86 3.29 15.92
C MET A 280 8.44 4.50 16.68
N LYS A 281 7.79 5.67 16.61
CA LYS A 281 8.20 6.86 17.40
C LYS A 281 8.06 6.63 18.92
N GLN A 282 7.16 5.75 19.35
CA GLN A 282 7.00 5.32 20.74
C GLN A 282 7.87 4.10 21.10
N ASN A 283 8.75 3.65 20.20
CA ASN A 283 9.59 2.46 20.34
C ASN A 283 8.81 1.13 20.43
N TYR A 284 7.53 1.09 20.01
CA TYR A 284 6.75 -0.14 19.88
C TYR A 284 7.07 -0.85 18.55
N ASN A 285 8.32 -1.26 18.38
CA ASN A 285 8.87 -1.74 17.10
C ASN A 285 8.20 -3.03 16.59
N ILE A 286 7.77 -3.93 17.48
CA ILE A 286 7.09 -5.18 17.10
C ILE A 286 5.70 -4.88 16.52
N ASP A 287 4.93 -4.02 17.19
CA ASP A 287 3.61 -3.60 16.70
C ASP A 287 3.75 -2.77 15.42
N ALA A 288 4.73 -1.87 15.35
CA ALA A 288 5.01 -1.12 14.13
C ALA A 288 5.29 -2.04 12.94
N LEU A 289 6.11 -3.09 13.14
CA LEU A 289 6.40 -4.08 12.11
C LEU A 289 5.13 -4.82 11.65
N ARG A 290 4.19 -5.13 12.55
CA ARG A 290 2.89 -5.72 12.19
C ARG A 290 2.10 -4.79 11.29
N GLU A 291 1.97 -3.51 11.66
CA GLU A 291 1.21 -2.54 10.86
C GLU A 291 1.86 -2.29 9.50
N PHE A 292 3.20 -2.22 9.41
CA PHE A 292 3.89 -2.11 8.12
C PHE A 292 3.72 -3.34 7.23
N LYS A 293 3.67 -4.55 7.82
CA LYS A 293 3.36 -5.77 7.07
C LYS A 293 1.94 -5.72 6.52
N GLU A 294 0.97 -5.31 7.33
CA GLU A 294 -0.41 -5.13 6.88
C GLU A 294 -0.50 -4.08 5.76
N ALA A 295 0.18 -2.94 5.89
CA ALA A 295 0.23 -1.92 4.84
C ALA A 295 0.79 -2.46 3.52
N SER A 296 1.90 -3.22 3.58
CA SER A 296 2.50 -3.85 2.40
C SER A 296 1.65 -4.98 1.81
N PHE A 297 0.84 -5.64 2.63
CA PHE A 297 -0.10 -6.67 2.19
C PHE A 297 -1.30 -6.04 1.48
N ILE A 298 -1.80 -4.91 1.98
CA ILE A 298 -2.90 -4.16 1.38
C ILE A 298 -2.46 -3.55 0.05
N ASN A 299 -1.28 -2.90 0.01
CA ASN A 299 -0.72 -2.32 -1.21
C ASN A 299 0.71 -2.85 -1.48
N PRO A 300 0.83 -3.96 -2.25
CA PRO A 300 2.13 -4.57 -2.57
C PRO A 300 3.01 -3.75 -3.51
N THR A 301 2.48 -2.72 -4.15
CA THR A 301 3.21 -1.83 -5.06
C THR A 301 3.69 -0.55 -4.38
N TRP A 302 3.58 -0.45 -3.06
CA TRP A 302 4.05 0.69 -2.30
C TRP A 302 5.37 0.38 -1.60
N ALA A 303 6.43 1.10 -1.97
CA ALA A 303 7.78 0.83 -1.47
C ALA A 303 7.98 1.18 0.02
N LEU A 304 7.32 2.24 0.52
CA LEU A 304 7.59 2.78 1.87
C LEU A 304 7.38 1.75 3.01
N PRO A 305 6.29 0.96 3.06
CA PRO A 305 6.15 -0.10 4.05
C PRO A 305 7.29 -1.13 4.05
N TYR A 306 7.81 -1.50 2.88
CA TYR A 306 8.94 -2.43 2.79
C TYR A 306 10.24 -1.81 3.29
N ILE A 307 10.46 -0.51 3.05
CA ILE A 307 11.60 0.23 3.60
C ILE A 307 11.54 0.22 5.13
N GLN A 308 10.39 0.50 5.73
CA GLN A 308 10.23 0.49 7.19
C GLN A 308 10.39 -0.91 7.78
N GLN A 309 9.88 -1.96 7.10
CA GLN A 309 10.13 -3.34 7.50
C GLN A 309 11.62 -3.67 7.48
N GLY A 310 12.33 -3.34 6.39
CA GLY A 310 13.77 -3.56 6.26
C GLY A 310 14.56 -2.84 7.35
N PHE A 311 14.20 -1.60 7.66
CA PHE A 311 14.79 -0.83 8.75
C PHE A 311 14.62 -1.53 10.11
N LEU A 312 13.40 -1.95 10.45
CA LEU A 312 13.13 -2.65 11.71
C LEU A 312 13.81 -4.02 11.78
N TYR A 313 13.90 -4.74 10.65
CA TYR A 313 14.66 -6.00 10.58
C TYR A 313 16.15 -5.80 10.79
N THR A 314 16.73 -4.76 10.20
CA THR A 314 18.13 -4.38 10.45
C THR A 314 18.37 -4.06 11.91
N GLN A 315 17.47 -3.31 12.57
CA GLN A 315 17.58 -3.03 14.00
C GLN A 315 17.48 -4.29 14.87
N ALA A 316 16.66 -5.26 14.45
CA ALA A 316 16.50 -6.54 15.13
C ALA A 316 17.64 -7.54 14.84
N GLY A 317 18.56 -7.22 13.93
CA GLY A 317 19.62 -8.13 13.47
C GLY A 317 19.15 -9.24 12.52
N ASP A 318 17.91 -9.22 12.06
CA ASP A 318 17.37 -10.18 11.08
C ASP A 318 17.72 -9.72 9.67
N TYR A 319 19.00 -9.84 9.31
CA TYR A 319 19.53 -9.33 8.05
C TYR A 319 18.97 -10.05 6.82
N VAL A 320 18.54 -11.31 6.96
CA VAL A 320 17.90 -12.06 5.87
C VAL A 320 16.55 -11.44 5.50
N LYS A 321 15.70 -11.15 6.50
CA LYS A 321 14.42 -10.47 6.23
C LYS A 321 14.61 -9.01 5.83
N SER A 322 15.65 -8.36 6.36
CA SER A 322 16.01 -7.01 5.93
C SER A 322 16.37 -6.94 4.45
N GLU A 323 17.20 -7.88 3.98
CA GLU A 323 17.57 -8.01 2.56
C GLU A 323 16.33 -8.22 1.68
N ASP A 324 15.43 -9.15 2.04
CA ASP A 324 14.20 -9.41 1.27
C ASP A 324 13.31 -8.16 1.17
N ALA A 325 13.10 -7.47 2.29
CA ALA A 325 12.29 -6.25 2.32
C ALA A 325 12.92 -5.13 1.48
N ALA A 326 14.23 -4.92 1.60
CA ALA A 326 14.95 -3.92 0.83
C ALA A 326 14.91 -4.20 -0.69
N ARG A 327 15.11 -5.46 -1.10
CA ARG A 327 15.01 -5.86 -2.51
C ARG A 327 13.60 -5.68 -3.06
N LYS A 328 12.56 -5.95 -2.28
CA LYS A 328 11.17 -5.65 -2.67
C LYS A 328 10.93 -4.15 -2.87
N ALA A 329 11.41 -3.31 -1.95
CA ALA A 329 11.32 -1.85 -2.09
C ALA A 329 12.04 -1.36 -3.35
N ILE A 330 13.27 -1.82 -3.61
CA ILE A 330 14.06 -1.45 -4.80
C ILE A 330 13.40 -1.92 -6.10
N LYS A 331 12.77 -3.10 -6.09
CA LYS A 331 12.04 -3.62 -7.26
C LYS A 331 10.83 -2.74 -7.62
N ILE A 332 10.17 -2.16 -6.61
CA ILE A 332 9.03 -1.26 -6.79
C ILE A 332 9.52 0.12 -7.25
N ASP A 333 10.51 0.67 -6.54
CA ASP A 333 11.12 1.96 -6.86
C ASP A 333 12.63 1.89 -6.63
N PHE A 334 13.36 1.84 -7.74
CA PHE A 334 14.81 1.69 -7.74
C PHE A 334 15.55 2.97 -7.29
N THR A 335 14.87 4.12 -7.22
CA THR A 335 15.47 5.42 -6.88
C THR A 335 15.54 5.66 -5.36
N GLN A 336 14.88 4.83 -4.57
CA GLN A 336 14.79 4.97 -3.12
C GLN A 336 16.14 4.69 -2.44
N LYS A 337 16.95 5.75 -2.24
CA LYS A 337 18.24 5.69 -1.52
C LYS A 337 18.15 4.94 -0.17
N PRO A 338 17.12 5.13 0.68
CA PRO A 338 17.02 4.40 1.94
C PRO A 338 16.94 2.88 1.76
N ALA A 339 16.29 2.39 0.70
CA ALA A 339 16.17 0.96 0.43
C ALA A 339 17.53 0.34 0.07
N HIS A 340 18.33 1.03 -0.77
CA HIS A 340 19.69 0.60 -1.10
C HIS A 340 20.60 0.61 0.11
N LEU A 341 20.48 1.61 0.99
CA LEU A 341 21.27 1.65 2.23
C LEU A 341 20.93 0.48 3.15
N ILE A 342 19.64 0.18 3.35
CA ILE A 342 19.21 -1.00 4.12
C ILE A 342 19.76 -2.29 3.51
N LEU A 343 19.71 -2.42 2.18
CA LEU A 343 20.28 -3.58 1.47
C LEU A 343 21.79 -3.69 1.70
N ALA A 344 22.55 -2.61 1.57
CA ALA A 344 23.99 -2.61 1.81
C ALA A 344 24.34 -3.05 3.23
N ILE A 345 23.62 -2.55 4.24
CA ILE A 345 23.81 -2.93 5.64
C ILE A 345 23.47 -4.41 5.85
N ALA A 346 22.35 -4.88 5.28
CA ALA A 346 21.93 -6.27 5.39
C ALA A 346 22.92 -7.23 4.72
N LEU A 347 23.49 -6.86 3.56
CA LEU A 347 24.50 -7.65 2.85
C LEU A 347 25.83 -7.68 3.61
N TYR A 348 26.28 -6.54 4.13
CA TYR A 348 27.51 -6.43 4.90
C TYR A 348 27.48 -7.34 6.13
N ASN A 349 26.39 -7.34 6.91
CA ASN A 349 26.25 -8.19 8.09
C ASN A 349 25.96 -9.68 7.77
N GLN A 350 25.86 -10.05 6.48
CA GLN A 350 25.78 -11.43 6.01
C GLN A 350 27.10 -11.87 5.35
N ASP A 351 28.20 -11.15 5.58
CA ASP A 351 29.52 -11.39 4.98
C ASP A 351 29.54 -11.28 3.43
N LYS A 352 28.53 -10.65 2.84
CA LYS A 352 28.42 -10.42 1.38
C LYS A 352 29.05 -9.07 1.00
N SER A 353 30.25 -8.80 1.52
CA SER A 353 30.91 -7.48 1.46
C SER A 353 31.10 -6.94 0.04
N ARG A 354 31.37 -7.80 -0.95
CA ARG A 354 31.49 -7.37 -2.36
C ARG A 354 30.16 -6.88 -2.97
N GLU A 355 29.05 -7.50 -2.61
CA GLU A 355 27.72 -7.04 -3.07
C GLU A 355 27.28 -5.77 -2.32
N ALA A 356 27.60 -5.70 -1.02
CA ALA A 356 27.37 -4.49 -0.22
C ALA A 356 28.12 -3.29 -0.83
N LEU A 357 29.39 -3.47 -1.22
CA LEU A 357 30.20 -2.41 -1.83
C LEU A 357 29.54 -1.86 -3.09
N LYS A 358 29.12 -2.73 -4.02
CA LYS A 358 28.41 -2.33 -5.25
C LYS A 358 27.15 -1.52 -4.95
N THR A 359 26.42 -1.91 -3.91
CA THR A 359 25.17 -1.24 -3.51
C THR A 359 25.47 0.17 -2.97
N VAL A 360 26.52 0.32 -2.16
CA VAL A 360 26.97 1.61 -1.64
C VAL A 360 27.54 2.52 -2.73
N GLU A 361 28.32 1.97 -3.66
CA GLU A 361 28.84 2.70 -4.82
C GLU A 361 27.72 3.27 -5.69
N TYR A 362 26.62 2.53 -5.86
CA TYR A 362 25.43 3.03 -6.55
C TYR A 362 24.83 4.25 -5.85
N ILE A 363 24.70 4.23 -4.51
CA ILE A 363 24.19 5.37 -3.74
C ILE A 363 25.10 6.57 -3.92
N LEU A 364 26.42 6.38 -3.79
CA LEU A 364 27.41 7.45 -3.92
C LEU A 364 27.57 8.00 -5.35
N ARG A 365 27.15 7.25 -6.36
CA ARG A 365 27.05 7.77 -7.74
C ARG A 365 25.90 8.77 -7.89
N ILE A 366 24.80 8.56 -7.17
CA ILE A 366 23.61 9.44 -7.20
C ILE A 366 23.80 10.61 -6.25
N ASP A 367 24.31 10.34 -5.06
CA ASP A 367 24.53 11.30 -4.00
C ASP A 367 25.96 11.16 -3.47
N PRO A 368 26.94 11.80 -4.12
CA PRO A 368 28.33 11.70 -3.74
C PRO A 368 28.58 12.11 -2.29
N GLU A 369 27.80 13.03 -1.74
CA GLU A 369 27.97 13.60 -0.40
C GLU A 369 27.24 12.81 0.70
N ASP A 370 26.61 11.67 0.39
CA ASP A 370 25.95 10.85 1.41
C ASP A 370 26.94 10.27 2.42
N ARG A 371 27.02 10.93 3.58
CA ARG A 371 27.96 10.61 4.66
C ARG A 371 27.74 9.21 5.22
N ILE A 372 26.49 8.76 5.28
CA ILE A 372 26.14 7.45 5.84
C ILE A 372 26.67 6.35 4.92
N SER A 373 26.44 6.46 3.61
CA SER A 373 26.98 5.53 2.62
C SER A 373 28.51 5.56 2.59
N ARG A 374 29.17 6.72 2.66
CA ARG A 374 30.64 6.79 2.77
C ARG A 374 31.18 6.08 4.01
N PHE A 375 30.49 6.19 5.14
CA PHE A 375 30.86 5.48 6.37
C PHE A 375 30.76 3.96 6.20
N TYR A 376 29.64 3.46 5.64
CA TYR A 376 29.49 2.03 5.36
C TYR A 376 30.46 1.52 4.30
N MET A 377 30.78 2.33 3.27
CA MET A 377 31.82 2.00 2.29
C MET A 377 33.15 1.69 2.99
N ALA A 378 33.58 2.54 3.92
CA ALA A 378 34.83 2.31 4.63
C ALA A 378 34.81 1.04 5.50
N ARG A 379 33.69 0.73 6.15
CA ARG A 379 33.53 -0.52 6.90
C ARG A 379 33.61 -1.75 5.99
N ILE A 380 32.92 -1.69 4.85
CA ILE A 380 32.95 -2.74 3.84
C ILE A 380 34.36 -2.95 3.28
N LEU A 381 35.10 -1.86 2.99
CA LEU A 381 36.48 -1.91 2.53
C LEU A 381 37.41 -2.52 3.59
N SER A 382 37.20 -2.20 4.87
CA SER A 382 37.94 -2.80 5.98
C SER A 382 37.72 -4.31 6.05
N ASP A 383 36.49 -4.79 5.92
CA ASP A 383 36.16 -6.24 5.88
C ASP A 383 36.78 -6.95 4.66
N LEU A 384 36.91 -6.24 3.54
CA LEU A 384 37.57 -6.76 2.33
C LEU A 384 39.12 -6.76 2.45
N GLY A 385 39.67 -6.22 3.53
CA GLY A 385 41.11 -6.09 3.75
C GLY A 385 41.74 -4.88 3.06
N GLU A 386 40.95 -4.00 2.45
CA GLU A 386 41.40 -2.78 1.77
C GLU A 386 41.59 -1.63 2.77
N PHE A 387 42.45 -1.85 3.77
CA PHE A 387 42.59 -0.96 4.93
C PHE A 387 43.05 0.45 4.56
N ASP A 388 43.92 0.62 3.57
CA ASP A 388 44.39 1.93 3.13
C ASP A 388 43.26 2.76 2.51
N ALA A 389 42.43 2.14 1.67
CA ALA A 389 41.27 2.77 1.07
C ALA A 389 40.21 3.11 2.13
N ALA A 390 39.98 2.21 3.09
CA ALA A 390 39.10 2.44 4.22
C ALA A 390 39.55 3.64 5.06
N LEU A 391 40.83 3.68 5.46
CA LEU A 391 41.41 4.77 6.26
C LEU A 391 41.38 6.11 5.50
N LEU A 392 41.68 6.11 4.21
CA LEU A 392 41.58 7.32 3.39
C LEU A 392 40.15 7.86 3.36
N THR A 393 39.17 6.96 3.19
CA THR A 393 37.75 7.30 3.15
C THR A 393 37.29 7.86 4.49
N LEU A 394 37.62 7.21 5.61
CA LEU A 394 37.28 7.68 6.96
C LEU A 394 37.93 9.02 7.30
N LYS A 395 39.20 9.23 6.94
CA LYS A 395 39.90 10.51 7.17
C LYS A 395 39.27 11.66 6.38
N ARG A 396 38.85 11.42 5.13
CA ARG A 396 38.13 12.42 4.33
C ARG A 396 36.76 12.71 4.94
N LEU A 397 36.03 11.67 5.34
CA LEU A 397 34.74 11.80 6.00
C LEU A 397 34.87 12.62 7.29
N LEU A 398 35.84 12.29 8.15
CA LEU A 398 36.13 12.97 9.41
C LEU A 398 36.36 14.47 9.23
N LYS A 399 37.13 14.88 8.20
CA LYS A 399 37.38 16.30 7.90
C LYS A 399 36.11 17.06 7.54
N SER A 400 35.12 16.39 6.94
CA SER A 400 33.86 17.01 6.51
C SER A 400 32.75 16.94 7.58
N THR A 401 32.94 16.13 8.63
CA THR A 401 31.93 15.88 9.65
C THR A 401 32.06 16.87 10.80
N THR A 402 30.95 17.49 11.18
CA THR A 402 30.85 18.45 12.30
C THR A 402 30.09 17.89 13.50
N ASP A 403 29.31 16.83 13.32
CA ASP A 403 28.53 16.20 14.38
C ASP A 403 29.44 15.40 15.35
N PRO A 404 29.47 15.73 16.66
CA PRO A 404 30.34 15.05 17.62
C PRO A 404 30.10 13.54 17.73
N GLY A 405 28.85 13.08 17.59
CA GLY A 405 28.50 11.67 17.65
C GLY A 405 29.07 10.89 16.46
N GLN A 406 28.95 11.43 15.25
CA GLN A 406 29.57 10.87 14.05
C GLN A 406 31.10 10.93 14.11
N ILE A 407 31.70 12.02 14.59
CA ILE A 407 33.15 12.14 14.80
C ILE A 407 33.67 11.03 15.70
N SER A 408 32.99 10.78 16.83
CA SER A 408 33.35 9.72 17.77
C SER A 408 33.29 8.34 17.10
N ARG A 409 32.22 8.04 16.34
CA ARG A 409 32.09 6.77 15.60
C ARG A 409 33.19 6.58 14.55
N ILE A 410 33.47 7.61 13.76
CA ILE A 410 34.50 7.55 12.71
C ILE A 410 35.89 7.35 13.32
N THR A 411 36.21 8.07 14.40
CA THR A 411 37.48 7.92 15.12
C THR A 411 37.65 6.52 15.69
N ALA A 412 36.60 5.95 16.28
CA ALA A 412 36.62 4.59 16.80
C ALA A 412 36.91 3.53 15.72
N GLU A 413 36.33 3.68 14.53
CA GLU A 413 36.63 2.80 13.38
C GLU A 413 38.08 2.93 12.91
N ILE A 414 38.61 4.17 12.80
CA ILE A 414 40.02 4.40 12.45
C ILE A 414 40.95 3.72 13.46
N GLU A 415 40.65 3.85 14.76
CA GLU A 415 41.42 3.21 15.83
C GLU A 415 41.31 1.69 15.80
N ALA A 416 40.15 1.14 15.48
CA ALA A 416 39.96 -0.30 15.31
C ALA A 416 40.86 -0.85 14.19
N ILE A 417 40.87 -0.19 13.02
CA ILE A 417 41.76 -0.57 11.90
C ILE A 417 43.22 -0.47 12.31
N HIS A 418 43.65 0.63 12.95
CA HIS A 418 45.04 0.77 13.40
C HIS A 418 45.44 -0.30 14.43
N ARG A 419 44.55 -0.66 15.36
CA ARG A 419 44.80 -1.73 16.34
C ARG A 419 44.97 -3.07 15.64
N PHE A 420 44.08 -3.39 14.69
CA PHE A 420 44.19 -4.60 13.88
C PHE A 420 45.53 -4.65 13.12
N LEU A 421 45.89 -3.60 12.39
CA LEU A 421 47.15 -3.51 11.64
C LEU A 421 48.42 -3.56 12.53
N LYS A 422 48.33 -3.17 13.80
CA LYS A 422 49.42 -3.32 14.78
C LYS A 422 49.53 -4.73 15.34
N SER A 423 48.44 -5.50 15.36
CA SER A 423 48.43 -6.89 15.81
C SER A 423 48.97 -7.87 14.77
N LEU A 424 49.06 -7.46 13.51
CA LEU A 424 49.61 -8.29 12.43
C LEU A 424 51.12 -8.55 12.61
N PRO A 425 51.61 -9.74 12.24
CA PRO A 425 53.04 -10.05 12.27
C PRO A 425 53.87 -9.10 11.39
N PRO A 426 55.16 -8.88 11.72
CA PRO A 426 56.08 -8.14 10.84
C PRO A 426 56.11 -8.76 9.44
N GLY A 427 55.82 -7.95 8.41
CA GLY A 427 55.81 -8.38 6.99
C GLY A 427 54.43 -8.80 6.43
N ALA A 428 53.37 -8.81 7.25
CA ALA A 428 51.99 -9.04 6.81
C ALA A 428 51.21 -7.75 6.49
N ARG A 429 51.88 -6.59 6.56
CA ARG A 429 51.30 -5.26 6.32
C ARG A 429 51.32 -4.87 4.85
#